data_AF-D9MN94-F1
#
_entry.id   AF-D9MN94-F1
#
_cell.length_a   1.000
_cell.length_b   1.000
_cell.length_c   1.000
_cell.angle_alpha   90.00
_cell.angle_beta   90.00
_cell.angle_gamma   90.00
#
_symmetry.space_group_name_H-M   'P 1'
#
loop_
_entity.id
_entity.type
_entity.pdbx_description
1 polymer ?
#
loop_
_entity_poly.entity_id
_entity_poly.type
_entity_poly.pdbx_seq_one_letter_code
_entity_poly.pdbx_strand_id
1 'polypeptide(L)'
;LVFLEWHEAPTIAVVLLAALGFLSTLATLVIFWRHFQTPMVRSAGGAMCFLMLGPLLVAYLMVPTYIGLPTVSTCFCRQTFFTLCFTVCISCITVRSFQIVCVFKLASRLPRAYGYWVRYHGPYVFVAIMTTLKVAILSGRLLITTSSPTALTDPDDPKVMILSCNPNYLQGLLVNTSLDLLLSVAGFSFAYMGKELPTNYNEAKFITFCMTFYFSSSVSLCTFMSVYKGVLVTILD
;
A
#
# COMPACT_ATOMS: atom_id res chain seq x y z
N LEU A 1 -16.16 -24.94 -8.00
CA LEU A 1 -15.80 -23.63 -7.41
C LEU A 1 -14.38 -23.77 -6.90
N VAL A 2 -13.44 -23.00 -7.43
CA VAL A 2 -12.04 -23.08 -7.00
C VAL A 2 -11.75 -21.86 -6.13
N PHE A 3 -11.25 -22.10 -4.92
CA PHE A 3 -10.91 -21.09 -3.92
C PHE A 3 -9.62 -21.51 -3.20
N LEU A 4 -8.89 -20.53 -2.63
CA LEU A 4 -7.69 -20.83 -1.85
C LEU A 4 -8.08 -21.67 -0.62
N GLU A 5 -7.69 -22.95 -0.63
CA GLU A 5 -7.84 -23.83 0.52
C GLU A 5 -6.73 -23.60 1.54
N TRP A 6 -7.05 -23.81 2.81
CA TRP A 6 -6.13 -23.65 3.93
C TRP A 6 -4.97 -24.65 3.92
N HIS A 7 -5.12 -25.77 3.19
CA HIS A 7 -4.14 -26.84 3.16
C HIS A 7 -3.05 -26.63 2.10
N GLU A 8 -3.21 -25.66 1.21
CA GLU A 8 -2.25 -25.41 0.14
C GLU A 8 -0.96 -24.77 0.67
N ALA A 9 0.18 -25.33 0.27
CA ALA A 9 1.51 -24.80 0.58
C ALA A 9 1.67 -23.27 0.36
N PRO A 10 1.20 -22.67 -0.76
CA PRO A 10 1.25 -21.23 -0.95
C PRO A 10 0.43 -20.44 0.06
N THR A 11 -0.76 -20.93 0.43
CA THR A 11 -1.64 -20.29 1.40
C THR A 11 -0.97 -20.25 2.77
N ILE A 12 -0.38 -21.37 3.20
CA ILE A 12 0.35 -21.48 4.46
C ILE A 12 1.55 -20.53 4.47
N ALA A 13 2.33 -20.49 3.39
CA ALA A 13 3.48 -19.59 3.27
C ALA A 13 3.09 -18.10 3.39
N VAL A 14 2.01 -17.68 2.72
CA VAL A 14 1.51 -16.30 2.78
C VAL A 14 1.01 -15.94 4.18
N VAL A 15 0.29 -16.84 4.87
CA VAL A 15 -0.17 -16.61 6.25
C VAL A 15 1.00 -16.50 7.21
N LEU A 16 2.00 -17.37 7.09
CA LEU A 16 3.20 -17.31 7.92
C LEU A 16 3.97 -16.00 7.71
N LEU A 17 4.17 -15.59 6.46
CA LEU A 17 4.82 -14.31 6.14
C LEU A 17 4.02 -13.12 6.67
N ALA A 18 2.70 -13.13 6.55
CA ALA A 18 1.84 -12.09 7.10
C ALA A 18 1.90 -12.05 8.63
N ALA A 19 1.95 -13.20 9.31
CA ALA A 19 2.07 -13.28 10.77
C ALA A 19 3.43 -12.75 11.24
N LEU A 20 4.52 -13.11 10.58
CA LEU A 20 5.86 -12.57 10.86
C LEU A 20 5.93 -11.06 10.61
N GLY A 21 5.32 -10.59 9.52
CA GLY A 21 5.17 -9.17 9.20
C GLY A 21 4.40 -8.42 10.28
N PHE A 22 3.27 -8.96 10.73
CA PHE A 22 2.46 -8.40 11.81
C PHE A 22 3.24 -8.32 13.13
N LEU A 23 3.90 -9.40 13.55
CA LEU A 23 4.67 -9.42 14.80
C LEU A 23 5.84 -8.42 14.78
N SER A 24 6.56 -8.33 13.66
CA SER A 24 7.67 -7.37 13.52
C SER A 24 7.20 -5.92 13.50
N THR A 25 6.10 -5.60 12.80
CA THR A 25 5.51 -4.26 12.85
C THR A 25 4.96 -3.92 14.23
N LEU A 26 4.35 -4.88 14.92
CA LEU A 26 3.82 -4.68 16.27
C LEU A 26 4.95 -4.42 17.26
N ALA A 27 6.03 -5.20 17.20
CA ALA A 27 7.22 -4.99 18.02
C ALA A 27 7.80 -3.59 17.77
N THR A 28 7.91 -3.18 16.51
CA THR A 28 8.40 -1.83 16.14
C THR A 28 7.49 -0.74 16.69
N LEU A 29 6.17 -0.89 16.56
CA LEU A 29 5.18 0.06 17.10
C LEU A 29 5.31 0.19 18.63
N VAL A 30 5.42 -0.93 19.34
CA VAL A 30 5.56 -0.96 20.81
C VAL A 30 6.86 -0.30 21.25
N ILE A 31 7.97 -0.56 20.56
CA ILE A 31 9.26 0.09 20.84
C ILE A 31 9.15 1.60 20.62
N PHE A 32 8.58 2.04 19.50
CA PHE A 32 8.37 3.46 19.21
C PHE A 32 7.46 4.13 20.23
N TRP A 33 6.41 3.45 20.69
CA TRP A 33 5.51 3.94 21.73
C TRP A 33 6.24 4.09 23.07
N ARG A 34 6.99 3.08 23.49
CA ARG A 34 7.73 3.10 24.76
C ARG A 34 8.84 4.16 24.77
N HIS A 35 9.49 4.37 23.64
CA HIS A 35 10.56 5.36 23.46
C HIS A 35 10.07 6.67 22.82
N PHE A 36 8.77 6.98 22.88
CA PHE A 36 8.19 8.15 22.23
C PHE A 36 8.83 9.48 22.66
N GLN A 37 9.27 9.57 23.92
CA GLN A 37 9.93 10.75 24.46
C GLN A 37 11.41 10.89 24.06
N THR A 38 11.98 9.90 23.37
CA THR A 38 13.39 9.97 22.92
C THR A 38 13.54 10.89 21.71
N PRO A 39 14.62 11.69 21.64
CA PRO A 39 14.86 12.60 20.51
C PRO A 39 15.00 11.84 19.18
N MET A 40 15.38 10.56 19.21
CA MET A 40 15.44 9.68 18.04
C MET A 40 14.07 9.45 17.40
N VAL A 41 13.03 9.14 18.17
CA VAL A 41 11.68 8.93 17.62
C VAL A 41 11.11 10.24 17.08
N ARG A 42 11.40 11.35 17.76
CA ARG A 42 10.93 12.68 17.37
C ARG A 42 11.62 13.21 16.10
N SER A 43 12.89 12.88 15.87
CA SER A 43 13.62 13.22 14.62
C SER A 43 13.26 12.29 13.45
N ALA A 44 12.99 11.01 13.73
CA ALA A 44 12.59 10.01 12.73
C ALA A 44 11.17 10.22 12.17
N GLY A 45 10.35 11.09 12.75
CA GLY A 45 9.01 11.44 12.24
C GLY A 45 7.90 11.48 13.28
N GLY A 46 8.19 11.06 14.52
CA GLY A 46 7.26 11.14 15.66
C GLY A 46 5.91 10.49 15.35
N ALA A 47 4.85 11.29 15.43
CA ALA A 47 3.47 10.86 15.17
C ALA A 47 3.23 10.31 13.75
N MET A 48 4.03 10.69 12.75
CA MET A 48 3.91 10.17 11.38
C MET A 48 4.34 8.71 11.25
N CYS A 49 5.28 8.23 12.07
CA CYS A 49 5.66 6.83 12.09
C CYS A 49 4.51 5.94 12.59
N PHE A 50 3.71 6.41 13.55
CA PHE A 50 2.51 5.70 14.01
C PHE A 50 1.44 5.65 12.92
N LEU A 51 1.27 6.74 12.16
CA LEU A 51 0.37 6.76 11.01
C LEU A 51 0.81 5.85 9.85
N MET A 52 2.11 5.53 9.75
CA MET A 52 2.61 4.55 8.77
C MET A 52 2.48 3.11 9.28
N LEU A 53 2.84 2.85 10.54
CA LEU A 53 2.84 1.51 11.13
C LEU A 53 1.41 0.98 11.40
N GLY A 54 0.48 1.86 11.79
CA GLY A 54 -0.90 1.49 12.09
C GLY A 54 -1.63 0.84 10.90
N PRO A 55 -1.75 1.51 9.74
CA PRO A 55 -2.38 0.92 8.55
C PRO A 55 -1.63 -0.30 8.02
N LEU A 56 -0.31 -0.37 8.21
CA LEU A 56 0.48 -1.53 7.84
C LEU A 56 0.14 -2.77 8.69
N LEU A 57 -0.06 -2.60 10.01
CA LEU A 57 -0.55 -3.67 10.89
C LEU A 57 -1.93 -4.16 10.46
N VAL A 58 -2.82 -3.22 10.16
CA VAL A 58 -4.17 -3.53 9.68
C VAL A 58 -4.11 -4.28 8.34
N ALA A 59 -3.22 -3.89 7.44
CA ALA A 59 -3.01 -4.59 6.17
C ALA A 59 -2.58 -6.05 6.39
N TYR A 60 -1.66 -6.33 7.33
CA TYR A 60 -1.28 -7.71 7.65
C TYR A 60 -2.44 -8.53 8.24
N LEU A 61 -3.27 -7.93 9.09
CA LEU A 61 -4.48 -8.58 9.64
C LEU A 61 -5.54 -8.88 8.57
N MET A 62 -5.54 -8.15 7.46
CA MET A 62 -6.46 -8.36 6.35
C MET A 62 -6.00 -9.47 5.41
N VAL A 63 -4.73 -9.90 5.43
CA VAL A 63 -4.22 -10.98 4.55
C VAL A 63 -4.99 -12.30 4.70
N PRO A 64 -5.29 -12.82 5.91
CA PRO A 64 -6.07 -14.04 6.08
C PRO A 64 -7.50 -13.95 5.52
N THR A 65 -8.08 -12.74 5.44
CA THR A 65 -9.41 -12.53 4.85
C THR A 65 -9.44 -12.75 3.34
N TYR A 66 -8.27 -12.91 2.71
CA TYR A 66 -8.13 -13.32 1.31
C TYR A 66 -8.36 -14.83 1.09
N ILE A 67 -8.37 -15.63 2.16
CA ILE A 67 -8.48 -17.10 2.13
C ILE A 67 -9.94 -17.51 2.40
N GLY A 68 -10.42 -18.53 1.68
CA GLY A 68 -11.80 -19.04 1.82
C GLY A 68 -12.84 -18.34 0.94
N LEU A 69 -14.12 -18.65 1.19
CA LEU A 69 -15.24 -18.27 0.34
C LEU A 69 -15.47 -16.74 0.35
N PRO A 70 -15.46 -16.06 -0.82
CA PRO A 70 -15.69 -14.63 -0.87
C PRO A 70 -17.16 -14.30 -0.56
N THR A 71 -17.38 -13.68 0.59
CA THR A 71 -18.64 -13.06 1.02
C THR A 71 -18.63 -11.57 0.67
N VAL A 72 -19.82 -10.93 0.63
CA VAL A 72 -19.97 -9.49 0.34
C VAL A 72 -19.06 -8.62 1.22
N SER A 73 -18.96 -8.96 2.51
CA SER A 73 -18.09 -8.25 3.47
C SER A 73 -16.61 -8.43 3.16
N THR A 74 -16.17 -9.64 2.81
CA THR A 74 -14.76 -9.88 2.41
C THR A 74 -14.42 -9.17 1.10
N CYS A 75 -15.33 -9.14 0.12
CA CYS A 75 -15.12 -8.37 -1.12
C CYS A 75 -14.91 -6.88 -0.83
N PHE A 76 -15.73 -6.30 0.05
CA PHE A 76 -15.59 -4.91 0.47
C PHE A 76 -14.26 -4.65 1.20
N CYS A 77 -13.88 -5.51 2.15
CA CYS A 77 -12.60 -5.40 2.86
C CYS A 77 -11.40 -5.49 1.91
N ARG A 78 -11.41 -6.43 0.98
CA ARG A 78 -10.33 -6.64 0.00
C ARG A 78 -10.20 -5.47 -0.98
N GLN A 79 -11.31 -4.95 -1.48
CA GLN A 79 -11.29 -3.93 -2.53
C GLN A 79 -11.10 -2.52 -1.98
N THR A 80 -11.66 -2.24 -0.81
CA THR A 80 -11.68 -0.89 -0.24
C THR A 80 -10.66 -0.77 0.88
N PHE A 81 -10.78 -1.57 1.93
CA PHE A 81 -10.04 -1.34 3.17
C PHE A 81 -8.55 -1.67 3.05
N PHE A 82 -8.22 -2.80 2.43
CA PHE A 82 -6.83 -3.20 2.20
C PHE A 82 -6.08 -2.18 1.35
N THR A 83 -6.66 -1.77 0.21
CA THR A 83 -5.97 -0.81 -0.66
C THR A 83 -5.87 0.57 -0.02
N LEU A 84 -6.89 1.03 0.71
CA LEU A 84 -6.80 2.28 1.47
C LEU A 84 -5.62 2.27 2.44
N CYS A 85 -5.44 1.19 3.19
CA CYS A 85 -4.33 1.06 4.13
C CYS A 85 -2.97 1.17 3.41
N PHE A 86 -2.80 0.48 2.29
CA PHE A 86 -1.58 0.56 1.48
C PHE A 86 -1.32 1.98 0.95
N THR A 87 -2.35 2.66 0.44
CA THR A 87 -2.21 4.03 -0.05
C THR A 87 -1.81 5.00 1.06
N VAL A 88 -2.37 4.86 2.27
CA VAL A 88 -1.95 5.66 3.43
C VAL A 88 -0.47 5.43 3.73
N CYS A 89 -0.02 4.16 3.80
CA CYS A 89 1.37 3.83 4.06
C CYS A 89 2.33 4.45 3.03
N ILE A 90 2.04 4.29 1.74
CA ILE A 90 2.89 4.82 0.67
C ILE A 90 2.88 6.34 0.69
N SER A 91 1.72 6.97 0.94
CA SER A 91 1.62 8.43 1.10
C SER A 91 2.53 8.93 2.22
N CYS A 92 2.54 8.26 3.38
CA CYS A 92 3.41 8.59 4.49
C CYS A 92 4.90 8.48 4.10
N ILE A 93 5.29 7.41 3.42
CA ILE A 93 6.69 7.22 2.98
C ILE A 93 7.09 8.28 1.95
N THR A 94 6.24 8.57 0.96
CA THR A 94 6.50 9.59 -0.07
C THR A 94 6.64 10.98 0.55
N VAL A 95 5.78 11.33 1.51
CA VAL A 95 5.91 12.59 2.27
C VAL A 95 7.21 12.64 3.05
N ARG A 96 7.60 11.53 3.68
CA ARG A 96 8.87 11.44 4.40
C ARG A 96 10.05 11.70 3.46
N SER A 97 10.07 11.09 2.27
CA SER A 97 11.08 11.37 1.24
C SER A 97 11.08 12.84 0.82
N PHE A 98 9.90 13.42 0.60
CA PHE A 98 9.76 14.83 0.22
C PHE A 98 10.28 15.78 1.31
N GLN A 99 10.00 15.50 2.59
CA GLN A 99 10.51 16.28 3.71
C GLN A 99 12.03 16.27 3.76
N ILE A 100 12.65 15.10 3.55
CA ILE A 100 14.12 14.98 3.49
C ILE A 100 14.64 15.91 2.38
N VAL A 101 14.12 15.83 1.16
CA VAL A 101 14.58 16.73 0.07
C VAL A 101 14.33 18.20 0.38
N CYS A 102 13.16 18.53 0.94
CA CYS A 102 12.77 19.91 1.22
C CYS A 102 13.66 20.60 2.25
N VAL A 103 13.99 19.92 3.34
CA VAL A 103 14.81 20.49 4.42
C VAL A 103 16.17 20.99 3.92
N PHE A 104 16.74 20.32 2.92
CA PHE A 104 18.10 20.63 2.49
C PHE A 104 18.19 21.37 1.15
N LYS A 105 17.29 21.10 0.20
CA LYS A 105 17.36 21.69 -1.16
C LYS A 105 16.32 22.80 -1.35
N LEU A 106 15.17 22.70 -0.68
CA LEU A 106 14.07 23.65 -0.84
C LEU A 106 14.07 24.77 0.22
N ALA A 107 14.55 24.49 1.43
CA ALA A 107 14.68 25.50 2.48
C ALA A 107 15.62 26.64 2.08
N SER A 108 16.65 26.35 1.27
CA SER A 108 17.58 27.35 0.72
C SER A 108 17.04 28.07 -0.52
N ARG A 109 16.31 27.37 -1.40
CA ARG A 109 15.74 27.93 -2.65
C ARG A 109 14.44 28.72 -2.43
N LEU A 110 13.56 28.26 -1.53
CA LEU A 110 12.19 28.75 -1.36
C LEU A 110 11.78 28.76 0.14
N PRO A 111 12.37 29.65 0.95
CA PRO A 111 12.13 29.70 2.40
C PRO A 111 10.67 30.02 2.77
N ARG A 112 9.96 30.80 1.94
CA ARG A 112 8.54 31.12 2.15
C ARG A 112 7.65 29.87 2.03
N ALA A 113 7.82 29.08 0.97
CA ALA A 113 7.03 27.87 0.75
C ALA A 113 7.26 26.82 1.85
N TYR A 114 8.51 26.66 2.29
CA TYR A 114 8.86 25.80 3.42
C TYR A 114 8.22 26.30 4.74
N GLY A 115 8.21 27.61 4.97
CA GLY A 115 7.54 28.21 6.13
C GLY A 115 6.05 27.88 6.18
N TYR A 116 5.34 27.98 5.05
CA TYR A 116 3.94 27.56 4.94
C TYR A 116 3.77 26.05 5.18
N TRP A 117 4.62 25.22 4.58
CA TRP A 117 4.56 23.76 4.75
C TRP A 117 4.68 23.33 6.23
N VAL A 118 5.61 23.93 6.96
CA VAL A 118 5.79 23.66 8.39
C VAL A 118 4.62 24.24 9.21
N ARG A 119 4.16 25.45 8.89
CA ARG A 119 3.07 26.13 9.60
C ARG A 119 1.74 25.39 9.54
N TYR A 120 1.42 24.79 8.39
CA TYR A 120 0.13 24.13 8.14
C TYR A 120 0.14 22.62 8.33
N HIS A 121 1.14 22.06 9.03
CA HIS A 121 1.28 20.60 9.16
C HIS A 121 1.24 19.89 7.78
N GLY A 122 1.94 20.45 6.79
CA GLY A 122 1.96 19.99 5.39
C GLY A 122 2.05 18.47 5.18
N PRO A 123 2.85 17.72 5.97
CA PRO A 123 2.89 16.26 5.90
C PRO A 123 1.52 15.59 6.11
N TYR A 124 0.75 16.04 7.11
CA TYR A 124 -0.58 15.49 7.42
C TYR A 124 -1.60 15.90 6.36
N VAL A 125 -1.51 17.15 5.90
CA VAL A 125 -2.37 17.66 4.82
C VAL A 125 -2.17 16.86 3.54
N PHE A 126 -0.93 16.53 3.18
CA PHE A 126 -0.65 15.71 2.00
C PHE A 126 -1.26 14.31 2.12
N VAL A 127 -1.06 13.63 3.26
CA VAL A 127 -1.66 12.30 3.49
C VAL A 127 -3.19 12.39 3.44
N ALA A 128 -3.79 13.42 4.03
CA ALA A 128 -5.23 13.65 3.97
C ALA A 128 -5.73 13.85 2.52
N ILE A 129 -5.01 14.61 1.69
CA ILE A 129 -5.37 14.81 0.28
C ILE A 129 -5.31 13.50 -0.50
N MET A 130 -4.20 12.74 -0.37
CA MET A 130 -4.03 11.48 -1.10
C MET A 130 -5.03 10.41 -0.67
N THR A 131 -5.32 10.32 0.63
CA THR A 131 -6.36 9.42 1.14
C THR A 131 -7.75 9.81 0.66
N THR A 132 -8.09 11.10 0.65
CA THR A 132 -9.38 11.58 0.13
C THR A 132 -9.51 11.27 -1.37
N LEU A 133 -8.45 11.48 -2.15
CA LEU A 133 -8.43 11.12 -3.58
C LEU A 133 -8.62 9.61 -3.79
N LYS A 134 -7.96 8.77 -2.97
CA LYS A 134 -8.13 7.32 -3.03
C LYS A 134 -9.56 6.89 -2.69
N VAL A 135 -10.15 7.47 -1.65
CA VAL A 135 -11.55 7.23 -1.27
C VAL A 135 -12.48 7.62 -2.42
N ALA A 136 -12.26 8.75 -3.09
CA ALA A 136 -13.05 9.17 -4.25
C ALA A 136 -12.95 8.20 -5.43
N ILE A 137 -11.75 7.67 -5.70
CA ILE A 137 -11.55 6.63 -6.74
C ILE A 137 -12.32 5.35 -6.39
N LEU A 138 -12.24 4.92 -5.13
CA LEU A 138 -12.92 3.71 -4.66
C LEU A 138 -14.43 3.86 -4.63
N SER A 139 -14.96 5.00 -4.18
CA SER A 139 -16.40 5.28 -4.15
C SER A 139 -16.98 5.44 -5.55
N GLY A 140 -16.26 6.12 -6.45
CA GLY A 140 -16.62 6.21 -7.87
C GLY A 140 -16.72 4.82 -8.52
N ARG A 141 -15.78 3.93 -8.22
CA ARG A 141 -15.84 2.54 -8.67
C ARG A 141 -17.02 1.78 -8.07
N LEU A 142 -17.29 1.95 -6.78
CA LEU A 142 -18.42 1.30 -6.09
C LEU A 142 -19.78 1.76 -6.64
N LEU A 143 -19.88 3.00 -7.14
CA LEU A 143 -21.09 3.51 -7.80
C LEU A 143 -21.30 2.89 -9.19
N ILE A 144 -20.22 2.58 -9.90
CA ILE A 144 -20.24 2.02 -11.25
C ILE A 144 -20.36 0.48 -11.24
N THR A 145 -19.84 -0.18 -10.20
CA THR A 145 -19.86 -1.64 -10.07
C THR A 145 -20.69 -2.08 -8.87
N THR A 146 -21.72 -2.90 -9.09
CA THR A 146 -22.50 -3.52 -8.02
C THR A 146 -21.57 -4.34 -7.13
N SER A 147 -21.57 -4.08 -5.82
CA SER A 147 -20.75 -4.74 -4.79
C SER A 147 -21.08 -6.21 -4.54
N SER A 148 -21.99 -6.79 -5.33
CA SER A 148 -22.36 -8.19 -5.25
C SER A 148 -21.25 -9.07 -5.85
N PRO A 149 -20.85 -10.16 -5.17
CA PRO A 149 -19.91 -11.13 -5.73
C PRO A 149 -20.51 -11.74 -7.00
N THR A 150 -19.80 -11.61 -8.12
CA THR A 150 -20.24 -12.15 -9.40
C THR A 150 -19.55 -13.50 -9.62
N ALA A 151 -20.33 -14.56 -9.79
CA ALA A 151 -19.80 -15.85 -10.22
C ALA A 151 -19.33 -15.73 -11.67
N LEU A 152 -18.04 -15.92 -11.92
CA LEU A 152 -17.47 -15.94 -13.26
C LEU A 152 -17.14 -17.40 -13.61
N THR A 153 -17.58 -17.86 -14.78
CA THR A 153 -17.14 -19.16 -15.31
C THR A 153 -15.71 -19.02 -15.83
N ASP A 154 -14.85 -19.98 -15.50
CA ASP A 154 -13.48 -20.01 -16.00
C ASP A 154 -13.49 -20.08 -17.54
N PRO A 155 -12.71 -19.23 -18.23
CA PRO A 155 -12.65 -19.22 -19.69
C PRO A 155 -11.98 -20.47 -20.31
N ASP A 156 -11.16 -21.21 -19.57
CA ASP A 156 -10.50 -22.44 -20.06
C ASP A 156 -11.28 -23.72 -19.69
N ASP A 157 -12.01 -23.72 -18.57
CA ASP A 157 -12.82 -24.86 -18.14
C ASP A 157 -14.25 -24.44 -17.72
N PRO A 158 -15.29 -24.69 -18.55
CA PRO A 158 -16.67 -24.27 -18.23
C PRO A 158 -17.28 -24.97 -17.01
N LYS A 159 -16.58 -25.94 -16.41
CA LYS A 159 -16.94 -26.62 -15.15
C LYS A 159 -16.40 -25.92 -13.90
N VAL A 160 -15.44 -25.01 -14.05
CA VAL A 160 -14.85 -24.26 -12.94
C VAL A 160 -15.53 -22.90 -12.85
N MET A 161 -16.15 -22.61 -11.70
CA MET A 161 -16.65 -21.27 -11.37
C MET A 161 -15.67 -20.61 -10.41
N ILE A 162 -15.18 -19.43 -10.78
CA ILE A 162 -14.35 -18.55 -9.95
C ILE A 162 -15.26 -17.43 -9.44
N LEU A 163 -15.44 -17.35 -8.13
CA LEU A 163 -16.23 -16.29 -7.52
C LEU A 163 -15.36 -15.04 -7.37
N SER A 164 -15.60 -14.04 -8.23
CA SER A 164 -14.79 -12.80 -8.25
C SER A 164 -15.61 -11.61 -7.77
N CYS A 165 -14.98 -10.75 -6.99
CA CYS A 165 -15.60 -9.52 -6.50
C CYS A 165 -15.67 -8.42 -7.57
N ASN A 166 -15.09 -8.63 -8.76
CA ASN A 166 -15.08 -7.60 -9.80
C ASN A 166 -15.28 -8.17 -11.22
N PRO A 167 -16.30 -7.71 -11.96
CA PRO A 167 -16.54 -8.15 -13.34
C PRO A 167 -15.50 -7.62 -14.34
N ASN A 168 -14.83 -6.50 -14.04
CA ASN A 168 -13.75 -5.92 -14.85
C ASN A 168 -12.44 -5.84 -14.04
N TYR A 169 -11.86 -7.01 -13.74
CA TYR A 169 -10.69 -7.14 -12.88
C TYR A 169 -9.50 -6.28 -13.35
N LEU A 170 -9.24 -6.20 -14.66
CA LEU A 170 -8.09 -5.49 -15.24
C LEU A 170 -8.19 -3.97 -15.05
N GLN A 171 -9.27 -3.37 -15.56
CA GLN A 171 -9.50 -1.94 -15.48
C GLN A 171 -9.59 -1.49 -14.02
N GLY A 172 -10.26 -2.29 -13.21
CA GLY A 172 -10.40 -2.03 -11.80
C GLY A 172 -9.09 -2.12 -11.02
N LEU A 173 -8.22 -3.09 -11.34
CA LEU A 173 -6.88 -3.20 -10.75
C LEU A 173 -6.01 -2.01 -11.17
N LEU A 174 -5.96 -1.67 -12.46
CA LEU A 174 -5.18 -0.54 -12.97
C LEU A 174 -5.59 0.78 -12.34
N VAL A 175 -6.88 1.08 -12.29
CA VAL A 175 -7.39 2.31 -11.66
C VAL A 175 -7.04 2.33 -10.17
N ASN A 176 -7.17 1.20 -9.48
CA ASN A 176 -6.83 1.10 -8.07
C ASN A 176 -5.34 1.35 -7.81
N THR A 177 -4.46 0.68 -8.54
CA THR A 177 -3.01 0.75 -8.33
C THR A 177 -2.38 2.03 -8.91
N SER A 178 -3.09 2.75 -9.79
CA SER A 178 -2.56 3.94 -10.49
C SER A 178 -2.07 5.05 -9.55
N LEU A 179 -2.85 5.39 -8.51
CA LEU A 179 -2.46 6.42 -7.55
C LEU A 179 -1.21 6.00 -6.76
N ASP A 180 -1.17 4.74 -6.33
CA ASP A 180 -0.03 4.22 -5.56
C ASP A 180 1.25 4.15 -6.40
N LEU A 181 1.13 3.77 -7.68
CA LEU A 181 2.24 3.80 -8.64
C LEU A 181 2.77 5.22 -8.84
N LEU A 182 1.90 6.21 -9.01
CA LEU A 182 2.30 7.61 -9.13
C LEU A 182 3.04 8.09 -7.86
N LEU A 183 2.51 7.75 -6.69
CA LEU A 183 3.15 8.06 -5.41
C LEU A 183 4.50 7.38 -5.26
N SER A 184 4.63 6.14 -5.75
CA SER A 184 5.88 5.37 -5.72
C SER A 184 6.95 5.99 -6.61
N VAL A 185 6.58 6.43 -7.82
CA VAL A 185 7.50 7.14 -8.73
C VAL A 185 7.92 8.47 -8.12
N ALA A 186 6.98 9.25 -7.58
CA ALA A 186 7.30 10.51 -6.90
C ALA A 186 8.22 10.29 -5.69
N GLY A 187 7.92 9.28 -4.87
CA GLY A 187 8.74 8.88 -3.71
C GLY A 187 10.15 8.48 -4.12
N PHE A 188 10.29 7.70 -5.19
CA PHE A 188 11.58 7.34 -5.77
C PHE A 188 12.36 8.57 -6.26
N SER A 189 11.72 9.49 -7.00
CA SER A 189 12.36 10.72 -7.47
C SER A 189 12.88 11.57 -6.30
N PHE A 190 12.07 11.74 -5.25
CA PHE A 190 12.51 12.46 -4.05
C PHE A 190 13.63 11.73 -3.31
N ALA A 191 13.52 10.42 -3.12
CA ALA A 191 14.57 9.65 -2.45
C ALA A 191 15.90 9.67 -3.24
N TYR A 192 15.84 9.67 -4.58
CA TYR A 192 17.00 9.82 -5.45
C TYR A 192 17.66 11.19 -5.30
N MET A 193 16.89 12.28 -5.31
CA MET A 193 17.40 13.63 -5.02
C MET A 193 18.01 13.74 -3.62
N GLY A 194 17.52 12.92 -2.68
CA GLY A 194 18.02 12.81 -1.31
C GLY A 194 19.42 12.21 -1.17
N LYS A 195 19.95 11.53 -2.20
CA LYS A 195 21.26 10.82 -2.13
C LYS A 195 22.47 11.76 -2.07
N GLU A 196 22.33 13.02 -2.48
CA GLU A 196 23.42 14.00 -2.50
C GLU A 196 23.74 14.59 -1.11
N LEU A 197 23.12 14.07 -0.04
CA LEU A 197 23.11 14.72 1.26
C LEU A 197 23.87 13.95 2.34
N PRO A 198 24.76 14.62 3.09
CA PRO A 198 25.74 13.96 3.96
C PRO A 198 25.16 13.34 5.24
N THR A 199 23.98 13.78 5.70
CA THR A 199 23.49 13.46 7.06
C THR A 199 22.50 12.30 7.14
N ASN A 200 21.90 11.83 6.04
CA ASN A 200 20.89 10.74 6.05
C ASN A 200 21.01 9.74 4.88
N TYR A 201 22.22 9.51 4.37
CA TYR A 201 22.46 8.64 3.20
C TYR A 201 21.88 7.22 3.36
N ASN A 202 21.86 6.68 4.58
CA ASN A 202 21.30 5.34 4.83
C ASN A 202 19.76 5.33 4.81
N GLU A 203 19.08 6.33 5.40
CA GLU A 203 17.61 6.40 5.39
C GLU A 203 17.05 6.57 3.97
N ALA A 204 17.62 7.50 3.19
CA ALA A 204 17.19 7.75 1.81
C ALA A 204 17.38 6.51 0.90
N LYS A 205 18.44 5.71 1.13
CA LYS A 205 18.66 4.44 0.42
C LYS A 205 17.56 3.42 0.71
N PHE A 206 17.23 3.21 1.99
CA PHE A 206 16.17 2.26 2.35
C PHE A 206 14.84 2.68 1.75
N ILE A 207 14.49 3.97 1.79
CA ILE A 207 13.25 4.46 1.17
C ILE A 207 13.27 4.26 -0.35
N THR A 208 14.40 4.54 -1.02
CA THR A 208 14.55 4.27 -2.46
C THR A 208 14.31 2.80 -2.76
N PHE A 209 14.95 1.91 -2.00
CA PHE A 209 14.81 0.46 -2.17
C PHE A 209 13.36 0.00 -1.97
N CYS A 210 12.69 0.46 -0.91
CA CYS A 210 11.29 0.15 -0.65
C CYS A 210 10.37 0.64 -1.78
N MET A 211 10.55 1.86 -2.28
CA MET A 211 9.75 2.41 -3.38
C MET A 211 9.99 1.67 -4.70
N THR A 212 11.24 1.33 -5.01
CA THR A 212 11.55 0.52 -6.20
C THR A 212 10.95 -0.88 -6.11
N PHE A 213 11.06 -1.52 -4.94
CA PHE A 213 10.46 -2.85 -4.71
C PHE A 213 8.94 -2.82 -4.84
N TYR A 214 8.29 -1.79 -4.29
CA TYR A 214 6.84 -1.62 -4.42
C TYR A 214 6.43 -1.39 -5.88
N PHE A 215 7.15 -0.53 -6.60
CA PHE A 215 6.89 -0.26 -8.00
C PHE A 215 7.04 -1.52 -8.86
N SER A 216 8.14 -2.27 -8.70
CA SER A 216 8.37 -3.50 -9.46
C SER A 216 7.32 -4.56 -9.14
N SER A 217 7.01 -4.78 -7.86
CA SER A 217 5.97 -5.71 -7.43
C SER A 217 4.59 -5.35 -8.01
N SER A 218 4.24 -4.07 -8.00
CA SER A 218 2.97 -3.58 -8.54
C SER A 218 2.88 -3.76 -10.05
N VAL A 219 3.96 -3.48 -10.79
CA VAL A 219 4.01 -3.69 -12.25
C VAL A 219 3.94 -5.18 -12.57
N SER A 220 4.70 -6.04 -11.88
CA SER A 220 4.66 -7.49 -12.04
C SER A 220 3.27 -8.06 -11.75
N LEU A 221 2.59 -7.57 -10.72
CA LEU A 221 1.22 -7.98 -10.41
C LEU A 221 0.24 -7.54 -11.51
N CYS A 222 0.34 -6.30 -11.98
CA CYS A 222 -0.49 -5.83 -13.09
C CYS A 222 -0.27 -6.64 -14.38
N THR A 223 0.98 -6.94 -14.74
CA THR A 223 1.29 -7.72 -15.95
C THR A 223 0.81 -9.16 -15.80
N PHE A 224 1.08 -9.80 -14.67
CA PHE A 224 0.60 -11.17 -14.38
C PHE A 224 -0.92 -11.23 -14.47
N MET A 225 -1.63 -10.33 -13.79
CA MET A 225 -3.10 -10.29 -13.84
C MET A 225 -3.62 -10.01 -15.26
N SER A 226 -2.90 -9.20 -16.07
CA SER A 226 -3.26 -8.94 -17.47
C SER A 226 -3.11 -10.17 -18.36
N VAL A 227 -2.04 -10.94 -18.16
CA VAL A 227 -1.76 -12.15 -18.96
C VAL A 227 -2.74 -13.27 -18.62
N TYR A 228 -3.04 -13.48 -17.34
CA TYR A 228 -3.83 -14.63 -16.87
C TYR A 228 -5.32 -14.35 -16.69
N LYS A 229 -5.82 -13.25 -17.25
CA LYS A 229 -7.23 -12.85 -17.16
C LYS A 229 -7.82 -12.83 -15.74
N GLY A 230 -6.98 -12.58 -14.72
CA GLY A 230 -7.39 -12.63 -13.31
C GLY A 230 -7.57 -14.04 -12.73
N VAL A 231 -7.22 -15.10 -13.47
CA VAL A 231 -7.17 -16.47 -12.98
C VAL A 231 -5.81 -16.68 -12.30
N LEU A 232 -5.69 -16.19 -11.06
CA LEU A 232 -4.48 -16.38 -10.24
C LEU A 232 -4.33 -17.85 -9.77
N VAL A 233 -5.39 -18.66 -9.90
CA VAL A 233 -5.51 -19.94 -9.20
C VAL A 233 -5.07 -21.14 -10.04
N THR A 234 -5.09 -21.09 -11.38
CA THR A 234 -4.82 -22.27 -12.23
C THR A 234 -3.35 -22.60 -12.46
N ILE A 235 -2.40 -21.86 -11.87
CA ILE A 235 -0.96 -22.03 -12.15
C ILE A 235 -0.20 -22.60 -10.94
N LEU A 236 -0.83 -22.68 -9.77
CA LEU A 236 -0.22 -23.28 -8.58
C LEU A 236 -0.72 -24.70 -8.28
N ASP A 237 -1.42 -25.31 -9.23
CA ASP A 237 -1.66 -26.76 -9.31
C ASP A 237 -0.68 -27.40 -10.32
#